data_AF-A0A352BCU7-F1
#
_entry.id   AF-A0A352BCU7-F1
#
_cell.length_a   1.000
_cell.length_b   1.000
_cell.length_c   1.000
_cell.angle_alpha   90.00
_cell.angle_beta   90.00
_cell.angle_gamma   90.00
#
_symmetry.space_group_name_H-M   'P 1'
#
loop_
_entity.id
_entity.type
_entity.pdbx_description
1 polymer ?
#
loop_
_entity_poly.entity_id
_entity_poly.type
_entity_poly.pdbx_seq_one_letter_code
_entity_poly.pdbx_strand_id
1 'polypeptide(L)'
;MNENKSRFSLAALKQKFPVMPDVRSLSDEQKAWIVMKIQSLSEEAKLFETAARLQKIRNRLVHATEDISDGELQKMVSFVFANMDEIEKLVGKQE
;
A
#
# COMPACT_ATOMS: atom_id res chain seq x y z
N MET A 1 -19.67 5.07 1.01
CA MET A 1 -18.81 6.07 0.32
C MET A 1 -17.32 5.85 0.66
N ASN A 2 -16.81 4.62 0.67
CA ASN A 2 -15.36 4.38 0.82
C ASN A 2 -14.78 3.49 -0.29
N GLU A 3 -15.61 2.80 -1.09
CA GLU A 3 -15.17 1.82 -2.09
C GLU A 3 -14.31 2.38 -3.25
N ASN A 4 -14.43 3.68 -3.53
CA ASN A 4 -13.61 4.32 -4.57
C ASN A 4 -12.22 4.73 -4.07
N LYS A 5 -11.97 4.77 -2.76
CA LYS A 5 -10.71 5.30 -2.22
C LYS A 5 -9.54 4.34 -2.39
N SER A 6 -9.72 3.03 -2.16
CA SER A 6 -8.65 2.06 -2.41
C SER A 6 -8.37 1.91 -3.89
N ARG A 7 -9.41 1.91 -4.72
CA ARG A 7 -9.30 1.80 -6.17
C ARG A 7 -8.55 3.00 -6.77
N PHE A 8 -8.89 4.20 -6.32
CA PHE A 8 -8.17 5.43 -6.68
C PHE A 8 -6.74 5.45 -6.12
N SER A 9 -6.52 4.92 -4.91
CA SER A 9 -5.18 4.85 -4.31
C SER A 9 -4.27 3.87 -5.04
N LEU A 10 -4.80 2.74 -5.51
CA LEU A 10 -4.07 1.77 -6.31
C LEU A 10 -3.73 2.36 -7.69
N ALA A 11 -4.71 2.99 -8.35
CA ALA A 11 -4.51 3.64 -9.64
C ALA A 11 -3.48 4.78 -9.54
N ALA A 12 -3.56 5.60 -8.49
CA ALA A 12 -2.60 6.67 -8.25
C ALA A 12 -1.18 6.13 -7.99
N LEU A 13 -1.06 5.02 -7.25
CA LEU A 13 0.23 4.33 -7.06
C LEU A 13 0.80 3.84 -8.39
N LYS A 14 0.02 3.14 -9.23
CA LYS A 14 0.44 2.69 -10.56
C LYS A 14 0.84 3.85 -11.47
N GLN A 15 0.09 4.95 -11.43
CA GLN A 15 0.34 6.11 -12.29
C GLN A 15 1.61 6.86 -11.88
N LYS A 16 1.83 7.06 -10.57
CA LYS A 16 3.00 7.79 -10.06
C LYS A 16 4.27 6.92 -10.08
N PHE A 17 4.10 5.61 -9.89
CA PHE A 17 5.18 4.63 -9.87
C PHE A 17 4.77 3.42 -10.74
N PRO A 18 5.08 3.45 -12.05
CA PRO A 18 4.75 2.34 -12.95
C PRO A 18 5.59 1.09 -12.68
N VAL A 19 6.72 1.24 -12.00
CA VAL A 19 7.62 0.18 -11.56
C VAL A 19 7.89 0.33 -10.06
N MET A 20 8.28 -0.77 -9.40
CA MET A 20 8.59 -0.76 -7.96
C MET A 20 9.65 0.31 -7.66
N PRO A 21 9.33 1.34 -6.86
CA PRO A 21 10.30 2.36 -6.51
C PRO A 21 11.31 1.84 -5.50
N ASP A 22 12.54 2.32 -5.60
CA ASP A 22 13.55 2.15 -4.56
C ASP A 22 13.33 3.24 -3.49
N VAL A 23 12.95 2.82 -2.29
CA VAL A 23 12.59 3.71 -1.17
C VAL A 23 13.74 4.61 -0.76
N ARG A 24 14.99 4.15 -0.85
CA ARG A 24 16.16 4.97 -0.50
C ARG A 24 16.39 6.11 -1.49
N SER A 25 15.86 5.97 -2.70
CA SER A 25 15.90 6.98 -3.75
C SER A 25 14.71 7.95 -3.70
N LEU A 26 13.74 7.74 -2.79
CA LEU A 26 12.57 8.59 -2.62
C LEU A 26 12.82 9.70 -1.58
N SER A 27 12.24 10.87 -1.80
CA SER A 27 12.17 11.92 -0.78
C SER A 27 11.21 11.56 0.34
N ASP A 28 11.37 12.16 1.53
CA ASP A 28 10.51 11.89 2.69
C ASP A 28 9.02 12.14 2.40
N GLU A 29 8.70 13.16 1.59
CA GLU A 29 7.33 13.42 1.13
C GLU A 29 6.77 12.26 0.28
N GLN A 30 7.60 11.70 -0.62
CA GLN A 30 7.20 10.56 -1.45
C GLN A 30 7.02 9.30 -0.60
N LYS A 31 7.90 9.07 0.39
CA LYS A 31 7.77 7.97 1.36
C LYS A 31 6.47 8.09 2.16
N ALA A 32 6.20 9.26 2.72
CA ALA A 32 4.97 9.54 3.47
C ALA A 32 3.72 9.34 2.60
N TRP A 33 3.74 9.83 1.35
CA TRP A 33 2.63 9.65 0.42
C TRP A 33 2.36 8.17 0.12
N ILE A 34 3.40 7.36 -0.10
CA ILE A 34 3.24 5.91 -0.32
C ILE A 34 2.65 5.23 0.91
N VAL A 35 3.15 5.54 2.10
CA VAL A 35 2.62 5.03 3.38
C VAL A 35 1.11 5.32 3.50
N MET A 36 0.68 6.55 3.22
CA MET A 36 -0.74 6.92 3.26
C MET A 36 -1.57 6.12 2.25
N LYS A 37 -1.07 5.91 1.02
CA LYS A 37 -1.78 5.11 0.01
C LYS A 37 -1.89 3.64 0.41
N ILE A 38 -0.84 3.06 0.96
CA ILE A 38 -0.84 1.67 1.47
C ILE A 38 -1.84 1.52 2.63
N GLN A 39 -1.91 2.50 3.54
CA GLN A 39 -2.90 2.51 4.61
C GLN A 39 -4.34 2.51 4.06
N SER A 40 -4.62 3.35 3.05
CA SER A 40 -5.93 3.38 2.39
C SER A 40 -6.28 2.04 1.72
N LEU A 41 -5.33 1.41 1.02
CA LEU A 41 -5.53 0.08 0.40
C LEU A 41 -5.86 -1.01 1.44
N SER A 42 -5.30 -0.87 2.65
CA SER A 42 -5.44 -1.86 3.71
C SER A 42 -6.73 -1.73 4.52
N GLU A 43 -7.50 -0.65 4.34
CA GLU A 43 -8.81 -0.47 4.98
C GLU A 43 -9.90 -1.34 4.36
N GLU A 44 -9.83 -1.56 3.04
CA GLU A 44 -10.85 -2.29 2.28
C GLU A 44 -10.48 -3.75 2.01
N ALA A 45 -9.19 -4.08 2.11
CA ALA A 45 -8.73 -5.44 2.09
C ALA A 45 -9.17 -6.12 3.42
N LYS A 46 -10.35 -6.74 3.42
CA LYS A 46 -10.87 -7.50 4.58
C LYS A 46 -11.07 -9.00 4.32
N LEU A 47 -10.94 -9.49 3.08
CA LEU A 47 -11.48 -10.81 2.72
C LEU A 47 -10.49 -11.88 2.20
N PHE A 48 -9.18 -11.60 2.08
CA PHE A 48 -8.23 -12.57 1.51
C PHE A 48 -6.87 -12.61 2.25
N GLU A 49 -6.05 -13.65 2.03
CA GLU A 49 -4.75 -13.81 2.71
C GLU A 49 -3.82 -12.60 2.50
N THR A 50 -3.89 -11.98 1.33
CA THR A 50 -3.21 -10.71 0.98
C THR A 50 -3.77 -9.52 1.75
N ALA A 51 -5.06 -9.53 2.09
CA ALA A 51 -5.66 -8.56 2.99
C ALA A 51 -5.11 -8.67 4.43
N ALA A 52 -4.93 -9.89 4.94
CA ALA A 52 -4.35 -10.10 6.26
C ALA A 52 -2.89 -9.60 6.34
N ARG A 53 -2.11 -9.79 5.27
CA ARG A 53 -0.75 -9.22 5.17
C ARG A 53 -0.76 -7.70 5.01
N LEU A 54 -1.67 -7.13 4.23
CA LEU A 54 -1.87 -5.68 4.12
C LEU A 54 -2.28 -5.07 5.47
N GLN A 55 -3.18 -5.69 6.22
CA GLN A 55 -3.54 -5.25 7.56
C GLN A 55 -2.37 -5.32 8.53
N LYS A 56 -1.50 -6.34 8.45
CA LYS A 56 -0.24 -6.36 9.21
C LYS A 56 0.68 -5.20 8.84
N ILE A 57 0.80 -4.90 7.55
CA ILE A 57 1.57 -3.75 7.07
C ILE A 57 0.97 -2.45 7.64
N ARG A 58 -0.34 -2.24 7.52
CA ARG A 58 -1.04 -1.08 8.09
C ARG A 58 -0.82 -0.97 9.59
N ASN A 59 -1.01 -2.04 10.36
CA ASN A 59 -0.80 -2.00 11.80
C ASN A 59 0.65 -1.62 12.12
N ARG A 60 1.63 -2.13 11.38
CA ARG A 60 3.03 -1.70 11.54
C ARG A 60 3.21 -0.23 11.17
N LEU A 61 2.56 0.27 10.13
CA LEU A 61 2.62 1.69 9.72
C LEU A 61 1.95 2.62 10.74
N VAL A 62 0.84 2.20 11.35
CA VAL A 62 0.08 2.99 12.34
C VAL A 62 0.76 2.99 13.70
N HIS A 63 1.36 1.85 14.09
CA HIS A 63 2.07 1.69 15.36
C HIS A 63 3.55 2.07 15.27
N ALA A 64 4.09 2.34 14.08
CA ALA A 64 5.38 2.97 13.93
C ALA A 64 5.27 4.46 14.31
N THR A 65 5.18 4.70 15.61
CA THR A 65 5.38 6.02 16.22
C THR A 65 6.86 6.42 16.21
N GLU A 66 7.75 5.50 15.85
CA GLU A 66 9.18 5.69 15.65
C GLU A 66 9.53 5.37 14.18
N ASP A 67 10.38 6.20 13.61
CA ASP A 67 10.84 6.23 12.21
C ASP A 67 10.91 4.84 11.55
N ILE A 68 10.08 4.61 10.53
CA ILE A 68 10.13 3.36 9.75
C ILE A 68 11.41 3.37 8.93
N SER A 69 12.35 2.50 9.25
CA SER A 69 13.59 2.38 8.47
C SER A 69 13.29 2.04 7.01
N ASP A 70 14.07 2.62 6.09
CA ASP A 70 13.92 2.43 4.64
C ASP A 70 13.86 0.95 4.23
N GLY A 71 14.59 0.08 4.90
CA GLY A 71 14.56 -1.36 4.64
C GLY A 71 13.22 -2.03 4.95
N GLU A 72 12.55 -1.59 6.02
CA GLU A 72 11.21 -2.10 6.36
C GLU A 72 10.15 -1.49 5.44
N LEU A 73 10.26 -0.20 5.12
CA LEU A 73 9.39 0.43 4.14
C LEU A 73 9.54 -0.22 2.76
N GLN A 74 10.76 -0.55 2.32
CA GLN A 74 11.02 -1.26 1.06
C GLN A 74 10.32 -2.62 1.03
N LYS A 75 10.32 -3.39 2.13
CA LYS A 75 9.60 -4.67 2.20
C LYS A 75 8.09 -4.48 2.05
N MET A 76 7.54 -3.44 2.68
CA MET A 76 6.11 -3.12 2.58
C MET A 76 5.73 -2.69 1.16
N VAL A 77 6.52 -1.78 0.58
CA VAL A 77 6.34 -1.33 -0.81
C VAL A 77 6.48 -2.51 -1.77
N SER A 78 7.52 -3.31 -1.65
CA SER A 78 7.74 -4.49 -2.48
C SER A 78 6.58 -5.46 -2.40
N PHE A 79 6.01 -5.70 -1.21
CA PHE A 79 4.83 -6.55 -1.06
C PHE A 79 3.60 -5.97 -1.80
N VAL A 80 3.31 -4.67 -1.62
CA VAL A 80 2.17 -4.03 -2.31
C VAL A 80 2.35 -4.08 -3.82
N PHE A 81 3.55 -3.76 -4.32
CA PHE A 81 3.87 -3.77 -5.75
C PHE A 81 3.83 -5.18 -6.36
N ALA A 82 4.34 -6.19 -5.64
CA ALA A 82 4.29 -7.58 -6.09
C ALA A 82 2.87 -8.16 -6.14
N ASN A 83 1.95 -7.62 -5.32
CA ASN A 83 0.58 -8.11 -5.23
C ASN A 83 -0.45 -7.12 -5.80
N MET A 84 -0.05 -6.11 -6.58
CA MET A 84 -0.99 -5.08 -7.08
C MET A 84 -2.11 -5.64 -7.94
N ASP A 85 -1.82 -6.64 -8.76
CA ASP A 85 -2.83 -7.30 -9.62
C ASP A 85 -3.86 -8.04 -8.76
N GLU A 86 -3.43 -8.69 -7.70
CA GLU A 86 -4.33 -9.35 -6.75
C GLU A 86 -5.13 -8.32 -5.95
N ILE A 87 -4.49 -7.26 -5.47
CA ILE A 87 -5.16 -6.14 -4.78
C ILE A 87 -6.20 -5.47 -5.70
N GLU A 88 -5.89 -5.29 -6.99
CA GLU A 88 -6.83 -4.75 -7.98
C GLU A 88 -8.03 -5.66 -8.15
N LYS A 89 -7.82 -6.98 -8.25
CA LYS A 89 -8.90 -7.97 -8.30
C LYS A 89 -9.74 -7.96 -7.03
N LEU A 90 -9.14 -7.73 -5.87
CA LEU A 90 -9.84 -7.66 -4.57
C LEU A 90 -10.69 -6.40 -4.44
N VAL A 91 -10.16 -5.26 -4.89
CA VAL A 91 -10.90 -3.98 -4.90
C VAL A 91 -11.90 -3.93 -6.07
N GLY A 92 -11.71 -4.74 -7.11
CA GLY A 92 -12.56 -4.80 -8.30
C GLY A 92 -13.67 -5.85 -8.31
N LYS A 93 -13.66 -6.87 -7.44
CA LYS A 93 -14.60 -8.03 -7.48
C LYS A 93 -15.89 -7.88 -6.68
N GLN A 94 -16.29 -6.69 -6.23
CA GLN A 94 -17.64 -6.48 -5.67
C GLN A 94 -18.55 -5.88 -6.73
N GLU A 95 -18.92 -6.71 -7.72
CA GLU A 95 -20.09 -6.52 -8.59
C GLU A 95 -21.10 -7.63 -8.29
#